data_AF-A0A519FIJ2-F1
#
_entry.id   AF-A0A519FIJ2-F1
#
_cell.length_a   1.000
_cell.length_b   1.000
_cell.length_c   1.000
_cell.angle_alpha   90.00
_cell.angle_beta   90.00
_cell.angle_gamma   90.00
#
_symmetry.space_group_name_H-M   'P 1'
#
loop_
_entity.id
_entity.type
_entity.pdbx_description
1 polymer ?
#
loop_
_entity_poly.entity_id
_entity_poly.type
_entity_poly.pdbx_seq_one_letter_code
_entity_poly.pdbx_strand_id
1 'polypeptide(L)' 'MKRWMLLAPLVLFLGMAGLLYRGLYLDPSELPSALIGKPFPEFSLPAVQDGKPLTRADLLGKPALVNVWGTWCVACR' A
#
# COMPACT_ATOMS: atom_id res chain seq x y z
N MET A 1 -23.96 -44.08 -5.12
CA MET A 1 -23.36 -42.77 -5.50
C MET A 1 -23.45 -41.82 -4.33
N LYS A 2 -22.32 -41.30 -3.85
CA LYS A 2 -22.22 -40.56 -2.58
C LYS A 2 -22.86 -39.17 -2.75
N ARG A 3 -24.16 -39.05 -2.42
CA ARG A 3 -25.03 -37.86 -2.63
C ARG A 3 -24.41 -36.54 -2.16
N TRP A 4 -23.51 -36.56 -1.17
CA TRP A 4 -22.77 -35.37 -0.73
C TRP A 4 -21.88 -34.72 -1.79
N MET A 5 -21.43 -35.47 -2.80
CA MET A 5 -20.64 -34.92 -3.90
C MET A 5 -21.46 -34.01 -4.83
N LEU A 6 -22.80 -34.14 -4.84
CA LEU A 6 -23.70 -33.26 -5.58
C LEU A 6 -23.85 -31.87 -4.93
N LEU A 7 -23.52 -31.74 -3.64
CA LEU A 7 -23.58 -30.46 -2.92
C LEU A 7 -22.28 -29.65 -3.06
N ALA A 8 -21.21 -30.25 -3.58
CA ALA A 8 -19.91 -29.59 -3.70
C ALA A 8 -19.95 -28.29 -4.53
N PRO A 9 -20.65 -28.19 -5.68
CA PRO A 9 -20.75 -26.94 -6.43
C PRO A 9 -21.47 -25.83 -5.64
N LEU A 10 -22.49 -26.19 -4.86
CA LEU A 10 -23.24 -25.23 -4.03
C LEU A 10 -22.36 -24.68 -2.90
N VAL A 11 -21.59 -25.54 -2.22
CA VAL A 11 -20.67 -25.12 -1.16
C VAL A 11 -19.59 -24.19 -1.71
N LEU A 12 -19.04 -24.49 -2.88
CA LEU A 12 -18.06 -23.63 -3.54
C LEU A 12 -18.65 -22.26 -3.88
N PHE A 13 -19.87 -22.24 -4.44
CA PHE A 13 -20.57 -21.01 -4.77
C PHE A 13 -20.83 -20.16 -3.52
N LEU A 14 -21.36 -20.76 -2.45
CA LEU A 14 -21.62 -20.05 -1.20
C LEU A 14 -20.34 -19.54 -0.55
N GLY A 15 -19.25 -20.30 -0.61
CA GLY A 15 -17.93 -19.86 -0.14
C GLY A 15 -17.44 -18.63 -0.92
N MET A 16 -17.54 -18.66 -2.25
CA MET A 16 -17.16 -17.53 -3.10
C MET A 16 -18.04 -16.31 -2.84
N ALA A 17 -19.36 -16.50 -2.78
CA ALA A 17 -20.33 -15.45 -2.50
C ALA A 17 -20.07 -14.78 -1.14
N GLY A 18 -19.75 -15.56 -0.10
CA GLY A 18 -19.40 -15.03 1.21
C GLY A 18 -18.10 -14.22 1.19
N LEU A 19 -17.09 -14.69 0.46
CA LEU A 19 -15.80 -14.00 0.32
C LEU A 19 -15.96 -12.66 -0.40
N LEU A 20 -16.73 -12.66 -1.50
CA LEU A 20 -17.06 -11.45 -2.26
C LEU A 20 -17.91 -10.50 -1.43
N TYR A 21 -18.96 -10.99 -0.74
CA TYR A 21 -19.80 -10.19 0.14
C TYR A 21 -18.97 -9.46 1.18
N ARG A 22 -18.01 -10.14 1.84
CA ARG A 22 -17.08 -9.50 2.77
C ARG A 22 -16.28 -8.38 2.11
N GLY A 23 -15.84 -8.58 0.87
CA GLY A 23 -15.09 -7.59 0.10
C GLY A 23 -15.85 -6.27 -0.13
N LEU A 24 -17.19 -6.29 -0.23
CA LEU A 24 -17.99 -5.08 -0.41
C LEU A 24 -17.97 -4.15 0.81
N TYR A 25 -17.67 -4.68 2.00
CA TYR A 25 -17.68 -3.92 3.26
C TYR A 25 -16.26 -3.66 3.80
N LEU A 26 -15.21 -4.05 3.07
CA LEU A 26 -13.86 -3.63 3.39
C LEU A 26 -13.71 -2.17 3.01
N ASP A 27 -13.21 -1.34 3.93
CA ASP A 27 -12.97 0.07 3.66
C ASP A 27 -11.75 0.22 2.73
N PRO A 28 -11.93 0.69 1.48
CA PRO A 28 -10.83 0.85 0.53
C PRO A 28 -9.94 2.06 0.86
N SER A 29 -10.34 2.92 1.81
CA SER A 29 -9.58 4.10 2.23
C SER A 29 -8.59 3.81 3.35
N GLU A 30 -8.70 2.65 4.01
CA GLU A 30 -7.68 2.18 4.93
C GLU A 30 -6.44 1.75 4.14
N LEU A 31 -5.53 2.70 3.96
CA LEU A 31 -4.15 2.44 3.58
C LEU A 31 -3.33 2.36 4.88
N PRO A 32 -3.25 1.19 5.54
CA PRO A 32 -2.44 1.04 6.74
C PRO A 32 -1.00 1.35 6.37
N SER A 33 -0.55 2.53 6.78
CA SER A 33 0.81 2.99 6.47
C SER A 33 1.79 2.10 7.21
N ALA A 34 2.42 1.18 6.47
CA ALA A 34 3.27 0.13 7.00
C ALA A 34 4.48 0.64 7.80
N LEU A 35 4.79 1.94 7.67
CA LEU A 35 5.97 2.58 8.25
C LEU A 35 5.65 3.53 9.42
N ILE A 36 4.41 3.56 9.94
CA ILE A 36 4.10 4.34 11.14
C ILE A 36 4.98 3.86 12.32
N GLY A 37 5.64 4.80 12.99
CA GLY A 37 6.53 4.53 14.13
C GLY A 37 7.87 3.88 13.74
N LYS A 38 8.13 3.64 12.46
CA LYS A 38 9.44 3.17 11.97
C LYS A 38 10.35 4.37 11.67
N PRO A 39 11.67 4.25 11.90
CA PRO A 39 12.60 5.30 11.50
C PRO A 39 12.58 5.48 9.97
N PHE A 40 12.73 6.72 9.51
CA PHE A 40 12.92 6.98 8.09
C PHE A 40 14.17 6.22 7.58
N PRO A 41 14.12 5.55 6.42
CA PRO A 41 15.23 4.73 5.92
C PRO A 41 16.54 5.51 5.74
N GLU A 42 17.66 4.81 5.86
CA GLU A 42 18.97 5.37 5.49
C GLU A 42 19.10 5.46 3.96
N PHE A 43 19.63 6.58 3.47
CA PHE A 43 19.89 6.80 2.05
C PHE A 43 21.03 7.81 1.85
N SER A 44 21.62 7.78 0.66
CA SER A 44 22.54 8.79 0.16
C SER A 44 22.32 8.92 -1.34
N LEU A 45 21.57 9.94 -1.74
CA LEU A 45 21.11 10.14 -3.13
C LEU A 45 21.50 11.53 -3.64
N PRO A 46 21.78 11.70 -4.93
CA PRO A 46 22.08 13.02 -5.49
C PRO A 46 20.83 13.90 -5.48
N ALA A 47 20.98 15.15 -5.06
CA ALA A 47 19.95 16.18 -5.16
C ALA A 47 19.67 16.51 -6.63
N VAL A 48 18.40 16.78 -6.96
CA VAL A 48 17.96 17.05 -8.34
C VAL A 48 18.55 18.36 -8.87
N GLN A 49 18.78 19.35 -8.01
CA GLN A 49 19.19 20.69 -8.44
C GLN A 49 20.67 20.79 -8.77
N ASP A 50 21.54 20.24 -7.92
CA ASP A 50 23.00 20.44 -8.01
C ASP A 50 23.81 19.14 -7.87
N GLY A 51 23.14 17.98 -7.74
CA GLY A 51 23.80 16.68 -7.64
C GLY A 51 24.51 16.41 -6.31
N LYS A 52 24.48 17.33 -5.35
CA LYS A 52 25.10 17.10 -4.04
C LYS A 52 24.43 15.94 -3.32
N PRO A 53 25.17 15.13 -2.56
CA PRO A 53 24.59 14.05 -1.80
C PRO A 53 23.63 14.61 -0.74
N LEU A 54 22.41 14.07 -0.73
CA LEU A 54 21.39 14.28 0.27
C LEU A 54 21.20 12.98 1.04
N THR A 55 21.10 13.08 2.35
CA THR A 55 21.09 11.96 3.28
C THR A 55 19.91 12.05 4.22
N ARG A 56 19.68 10.97 4.99
CA ARG A 56 18.67 10.96 6.04
C ARG A 56 18.88 12.09 7.07
N ALA A 57 20.13 12.42 7.40
CA ALA A 57 20.44 13.45 8.38
C ALA A 57 19.88 14.83 7.97
N ASP A 58 19.83 15.10 6.67
CA ASP A 58 19.35 16.38 6.13
C ASP A 58 17.82 16.56 6.28
N LEU A 59 17.08 15.48 6.53
CA LEU A 59 15.61 15.50 6.71
C LEU A 59 15.17 15.54 8.18
N LEU A 60 16.10 15.38 9.13
CA LEU A 60 15.79 15.26 10.56
C LEU A 60 15.91 16.62 11.28
N GLY A 61 15.24 16.74 12.43
CA GLY A 61 15.32 17.89 13.34
C GLY A 61 14.07 18.75 13.41
N LYS A 62 13.17 18.67 12.42
CA LYS A 62 11.85 19.29 12.44
C LYS A 62 10.80 18.33 11.84
N PRO A 63 9.53 18.40 12.25
CA PRO A 63 8.46 17.72 11.54
C PRO A 63 8.47 18.13 10.07
N ALA A 64 8.47 17.13 9.18
CA ALA A 64 8.58 17.34 7.75
C ALA A 64 7.63 16.41 7.01
N LEU A 65 7.26 16.82 5.80
CA LEU A 65 6.52 15.99 4.85
C LEU A 65 7.46 15.58 3.73
N VAL A 66 7.48 14.30 3.39
CA VAL A 66 8.23 13.76 2.25
C VAL A 66 7.22 13.40 1.16
N ASN A 67 7.27 14.12 0.06
CA ASN A 67 6.42 13.86 -1.10
C ASN A 67 7.22 13.13 -2.19
N VAL A 68 6.66 12.03 -2.69
CA VAL A 68 7.22 11.28 -3.81
C VAL A 68 6.49 11.73 -5.08
N TRP A 69 7.24 12.27 -6.04
CA TRP A 69 6.68 12.81 -7.28
C TRP A 69 7.60 12.53 -8.47
N GLY A 70 7.10 12.83 -9.67
CA GLY A 70 7.86 12.75 -10.91
C GLY A 70 7.16 13.51 -12.03
N THR A 71 7.90 13.91 -13.05
CA THR A 71 7.39 14.72 -14.18
C THR A 71 6.30 14.02 -15.00
N TRP A 72 6.24 12.70 -14.93
CA TRP A 72 5.26 11.85 -15.60
C TRP A 72 4.01 11.57 -14.75
N CYS A 73 4.00 11.97 -13.49
CA CYS A 73 2.88 11.70 -12.58
C CYS A 73 1.74 12.71 -12.80
N VAL A 74 0.68 12.27 -13.50
CA VAL A 74 -0.51 13.11 -13.76
C VAL A 74 -1.20 13.57 -12.47
N ALA A 75 -1.25 12.69 -11.46
CA ALA A 75 -1.84 13.00 -10.15
C ALA A 75 -1.00 13.98 -9.31
N CYS A 76 0.23 14.28 -9.72
CA CYS A 76 1.15 15.17 -9.01
C CYS A 76 1.14 16.61 -9.54
N ARG A 77 0.32 16.89 -10.57
CA ARG A 77 0.11 18.24 -11.11
C ARG A 77 -0.89 19.02 -10.27
#